data_AF-M2PRL7-F1
#
_entry.id   AF-M2PRL7-F1
#
_cell.length_a   1.000
_cell.length_b   1.000
_cell.length_c   1.000
_cell.angle_alpha   90.00
_cell.angle_beta   90.00
_cell.angle_gamma   90.00
#
_symmetry.space_group_name_H-M   'P 1'
#
loop_
_entity.id
_entity.type
_entity.pdbx_description
1 polymer ?
#
loop_
_entity_poly.entity_id
_entity_poly.type
_entity_poly.pdbx_seq_one_letter_code
_entity_poly.pdbx_strand_id
1 'polypeptide(L)'
;MAHSDLIRRLFASHIQSDDVGFRHAASELIAEERRKNHRLLADELERELNSQQRPGPGLSLTFKAIPKSRDERPLLRLTKPRHELDDLVLTSNVRTLVDEIVSEFRSRSILTSHGCDLAHA
;
A
#
# COMPACT_ATOMS: atom_id res chain seq x y z
N MET A 1 13.31 -15.28 -30.90
CA MET A 1 12.40 -16.24 -30.23
C MET A 1 12.03 -15.86 -28.80
N ALA A 2 12.35 -14.66 -28.28
CA ALA A 2 12.35 -14.43 -26.84
C ALA A 2 11.16 -13.62 -26.27
N HIS A 3 10.48 -12.79 -27.07
CA HIS A 3 9.51 -11.81 -26.55
C HIS A 3 8.22 -12.45 -25.98
N SER A 4 7.63 -13.44 -26.66
CA SER A 4 6.40 -14.07 -26.20
C SER A 4 6.58 -14.88 -24.92
N ASP A 5 7.72 -15.56 -24.77
CA ASP A 5 8.04 -16.33 -23.57
C ASP A 5 8.30 -15.42 -22.37
N LEU A 6 8.90 -14.25 -22.60
CA LEU A 6 9.14 -13.26 -21.56
C LEU A 6 7.85 -12.62 -21.07
N ILE A 7 6.94 -12.26 -21.99
CA ILE A 7 5.62 -11.77 -21.66
C ILE A 7 4.82 -12.83 -20.88
N ARG A 8 4.90 -14.10 -21.31
CA ARG A 8 4.25 -15.21 -20.60
C ARG A 8 4.77 -15.37 -19.16
N ARG A 9 6.09 -15.24 -18.95
CA ARG A 9 6.71 -15.26 -17.62
C ARG A 9 6.31 -14.05 -16.77
N LEU A 10 6.23 -12.86 -17.37
CA LEU A 10 5.78 -11.65 -16.71
C LEU A 10 4.36 -11.81 -16.16
N PHE A 11 3.42 -12.26 -17.00
CA PHE A 11 2.04 -12.51 -16.54
C PHE A 11 1.94 -13.66 -15.53
N ALA A 12 2.72 -14.74 -15.70
CA ALA A 12 2.73 -15.84 -14.73
C ALA A 12 3.23 -15.40 -13.34
N SER A 13 4.29 -14.59 -13.27
CA SER A 13 4.82 -14.04 -12.01
C SER A 13 3.84 -13.06 -11.35
N HIS A 14 3.10 -12.29 -12.14
CA HIS A 14 2.04 -11.41 -11.63
C HIS A 14 0.89 -12.21 -10.99
N ILE A 15 0.46 -13.31 -11.61
CA ILE A 15 -0.60 -14.18 -11.04
C ILE A 15 -0.13 -14.85 -9.74
N GLN A 16 1.16 -15.20 -9.65
CA GLN A 16 1.76 -15.82 -8.47
C GLN A 16 2.13 -14.82 -7.36
N SER A 17 1.91 -13.51 -7.57
CA SER A 17 2.34 -12.44 -6.65
C SER A 17 3.85 -12.47 -6.33
N ASP A 18 4.68 -12.96 -7.26
CA ASP A 18 6.13 -12.96 -7.14
C ASP A 18 6.71 -11.67 -7.73
N ASP A 19 6.92 -10.68 -6.86
CA ASP A 19 7.46 -9.37 -7.21
C ASP A 19 8.92 -9.38 -7.66
N VAL A 20 9.68 -10.40 -7.28
CA VAL A 20 11.09 -10.53 -7.66
C VAL A 20 11.17 -11.11 -9.06
N GLY A 21 10.41 -12.18 -9.32
CA GLY A 21 10.27 -12.78 -10.64
C GLY A 21 9.69 -11.79 -11.66
N PHE A 22 8.69 -11.00 -11.26
CA PHE A 22 8.10 -9.97 -12.12
C PHE A 22 9.12 -8.90 -12.52
N ARG A 23 9.90 -8.37 -11.57
CA ARG A 23 10.92 -7.35 -11.86
C ARG A 23 12.05 -7.88 -12.74
N HIS A 24 12.43 -9.14 -12.58
CA HIS A 24 13.45 -9.78 -13.42
C HIS A 24 12.95 -10.00 -14.85
N ALA A 25 11.72 -10.50 -15.02
CA ALA A 25 11.12 -10.66 -16.35
C ALA A 25 10.91 -9.29 -17.03
N ALA A 26 10.47 -8.27 -16.28
CA ALA A 26 10.29 -6.92 -16.81
C ALA A 26 11.63 -6.28 -17.24
N SER A 27 12.70 -6.44 -16.46
CA SER A 27 14.02 -5.88 -16.81
C SER A 27 14.64 -6.55 -18.03
N GLU A 28 14.49 -7.87 -18.17
CA GLU A 28 14.88 -8.60 -19.37
C GLU A 28 14.09 -8.14 -20.61
N LEU A 29 12.80 -7.83 -20.45
CA LEU A 29 11.94 -7.32 -21.53
C LEU A 29 12.41 -5.94 -21.99
N ILE A 30 12.69 -5.05 -21.05
CA ILE A 30 13.22 -3.71 -21.32
C ILE A 30 14.57 -3.80 -22.05
N ALA A 31 15.45 -4.72 -21.63
CA ALA A 31 16.75 -4.93 -22.29
C ALA A 31 16.59 -5.46 -23.73
N GLU A 32 15.66 -6.38 -23.97
CA GLU A 32 15.30 -6.85 -25.32
C GLU A 32 14.76 -5.72 -26.20
N GLU A 33 13.87 -4.87 -25.69
CA GLU A 33 13.31 -3.75 -26.44
C GLU A 33 14.36 -2.67 -26.74
N ARG A 34 15.30 -2.41 -25.81
CA ARG A 34 16.47 -1.55 -26.08
C ARG A 34 17.35 -2.11 -27.20
N ARG A 35 17.59 -3.42 -27.22
CA ARG A 35 18.38 -4.10 -28.27
C ARG A 35 17.71 -4.03 -29.65
N LYS A 36 16.38 -3.95 -29.69
CA LYS A 36 15.59 -3.81 -30.94
C LYS A 36 15.42 -2.36 -31.41
N ASN A 37 16.15 -1.41 -30.81
CA ASN A 37 16.06 0.04 -31.06
C ASN A 37 14.76 0.71 -30.60
N HIS A 38 13.93 0.05 -29.80
CA HIS A 38 12.74 0.65 -29.18
C HIS A 38 13.10 1.35 -27.87
N ARG A 39 13.98 2.37 -27.96
CA ARG A 39 14.53 3.07 -26.79
C ARG A 39 13.46 3.88 -26.04
N LEU A 40 12.57 4.56 -26.77
CA LEU A 40 11.48 5.34 -26.18
C LEU A 40 10.57 4.45 -25.33
N LEU A 41 10.12 3.32 -25.90
CA LEU A 41 9.26 2.36 -25.22
C LEU A 41 9.96 1.73 -24.00
N ALA A 42 11.24 1.40 -24.13
CA ALA A 42 12.01 0.84 -23.02
C ALA A 42 12.15 1.83 -21.84
N ASP A 43 12.36 3.11 -22.12
CA ASP A 43 12.49 4.15 -21.09
C ASP A 43 11.13 4.43 -20.42
N GLU A 44 10.03 4.39 -21.17
CA GLU A 44 8.67 4.44 -20.62
C GLU A 44 8.36 3.24 -19.73
N LEU A 45 8.68 2.01 -20.17
CA LEU A 45 8.48 0.79 -19.38
C LEU A 45 9.35 0.76 -18.12
N GLU A 46 10.59 1.23 -18.19
CA GLU A 46 11.48 1.34 -17.02
C GLU A 46 10.98 2.39 -16.03
N ARG A 47 10.42 3.49 -16.54
CA ARG A 47 9.77 4.50 -15.70
C ARG A 47 8.54 3.92 -15.00
N GLU A 48 7.70 3.15 -15.69
CA GLU A 48 6.53 2.53 -15.05
C GLU A 48 6.85 1.36 -14.13
N LEU A 49 7.94 0.63 -14.39
CA LEU A 49 8.43 -0.39 -13.45
C LEU A 49 8.94 0.23 -12.14
N ASN A 50 9.54 1.41 -12.23
CA ASN A 50 10.11 2.14 -11.09
C ASN A 50 9.15 3.17 -10.48
N SER A 51 8.02 3.48 -11.13
CA SER A 51 7.02 4.39 -10.60
C SER A 51 6.41 3.73 -9.37
N GLN A 52 6.79 4.25 -8.21
CA GLN A 52 6.38 3.76 -6.89
C GLN A 52 4.90 4.09 -6.64
N GLN A 53 3.99 3.50 -7.40
CA GLN A 53 2.57 3.48 -7.08
C GLN A 53 1.99 2.11 -7.44
N ARG A 54 2.14 1.17 -6.49
CA ARG A 54 1.09 0.16 -6.30
C ARG A 54 0.10 0.68 -5.25
N PRO A 55 -1.09 1.13 -5.64
CA PRO A 55 -2.25 1.03 -4.78
C PRO A 55 -2.85 -0.37 -4.98
N GLY A 56 -2.36 -1.35 -4.21
CA GLY A 56 -2.95 -2.68 -4.10
C GLY A 56 -3.56 -2.88 -2.71
N PRO A 57 -4.66 -3.64 -2.57
CA PRO A 57 -5.45 -3.75 -1.35
C PRO A 57 -4.65 -4.53 -0.31
N GLY A 58 -4.00 -3.79 0.55
CA GLY A 58 -2.93 -4.33 1.35
C GLY A 58 -1.94 -3.21 1.54
N LEU A 59 -2.27 -2.32 2.47
CA LEU A 59 -1.29 -1.93 3.46
C LEU A 59 -0.65 -3.22 3.97
N SER A 60 0.34 -3.73 3.23
CA SER A 60 1.41 -4.49 3.82
C SER A 60 2.00 -3.46 4.76
N LEU A 61 1.47 -3.45 5.99
CA LEU A 61 2.20 -3.12 7.18
C LEU A 61 3.49 -3.89 6.98
N THR A 62 4.45 -3.24 6.32
CA THR A 62 5.82 -3.66 6.34
C THR A 62 6.10 -3.51 7.82
N PHE A 63 5.89 -4.60 8.55
CA PHE A 63 6.53 -4.84 9.82
C PHE A 63 8.00 -4.83 9.44
N LYS A 64 8.54 -3.62 9.27
CA LYS A 64 9.96 -3.34 9.24
C LYS A 64 10.46 -4.15 10.41
N ALA A 65 11.29 -5.16 10.12
CA ALA A 65 11.87 -6.01 11.13
C ALA A 65 12.27 -5.09 12.28
N ILE A 66 11.64 -5.30 13.44
CA ILE A 66 11.82 -4.46 14.61
C ILE A 66 13.33 -4.42 14.83
N PRO A 67 13.98 -3.24 14.70
CA PRO A 67 15.41 -3.17 14.93
C PRO A 67 15.63 -3.60 16.37
N LYS A 68 16.34 -4.71 16.56
CA LYS A 68 16.67 -5.25 17.89
C LYS A 68 17.66 -4.35 18.65
N SER A 69 18.23 -3.33 18.00
CA SER A 69 19.13 -2.37 18.63
C SER A 69 18.37 -1.16 19.16
N ARG A 70 18.57 -0.92 20.45
CA ARG A 70 17.95 0.07 21.32
C ARG A 70 18.17 1.54 20.93
N ASP A 71 19.06 1.84 19.98
CA ASP A 71 19.70 3.16 20.01
C ASP A 71 19.14 4.27 19.11
N GLU A 72 18.32 4.03 18.07
CA GLU A 72 18.00 5.16 17.17
C GLU A 72 16.59 5.18 16.55
N ARG A 73 15.63 4.37 17.01
CA ARG A 73 14.24 4.49 16.54
C ARG A 73 13.27 4.68 17.69
N PRO A 74 12.43 5.74 17.67
CA PRO A 74 11.34 5.84 18.61
C PRO A 74 10.39 4.66 18.36
N LEU A 75 10.41 3.67 19.26
CA LEU A 75 9.56 2.48 19.23
C LEU A 75 8.05 2.85 19.25
N LEU A 76 7.75 4.06 19.72
CA LEU A 76 6.43 4.64 19.83
C LEU A 76 6.44 6.01 19.16
N ARG A 77 5.61 6.19 18.14
CA ARG A 77 5.33 7.49 17.55
C ARG A 77 4.03 8.03 18.13
N LEU A 78 4.14 8.77 19.23
CA LEU A 78 3.02 9.53 19.77
C LEU A 78 2.84 10.79 18.92
N THR A 79 1.79 10.81 18.09
CA THR A 79 1.43 12.01 17.31
C THR A 79 0.24 12.67 18.01
N LYS A 80 0.41 13.92 18.45
CA LYS A 80 -0.70 14.72 18.92
C LYS A 80 -1.38 15.40 17.73
N PRO A 81 -2.72 15.40 17.65
CA PRO A 81 -3.41 16.17 16.63
C PRO A 81 -3.09 17.65 16.79
N ARG A 82 -2.96 18.37 15.67
CA ARG A 82 -2.70 19.82 15.65
C ARG A 82 -3.97 20.65 15.82
N HIS A 83 -5.12 20.07 15.51
CA HIS A 83 -6.43 20.69 15.54
C HIS A 83 -7.39 19.76 16.27
N GLU A 84 -8.24 20.34 17.11
CA GLU A 84 -9.31 19.58 17.75
C GLU A 84 -10.49 19.42 16.79
N LEU A 85 -11.40 18.49 17.10
CA LEU A 85 -12.60 18.29 16.27
C LEU A 85 -13.50 19.53 16.26
N ASP A 86 -13.47 20.34 17.33
CA ASP A 86 -14.20 21.60 17.42
C ASP A 86 -13.60 22.72 16.55
N ASP A 87 -12.32 22.61 16.16
CA ASP A 87 -11.68 23.55 15.23
C ASP A 87 -12.02 23.25 13.75
N LEU A 88 -12.66 22.11 13.48
CA LEU A 88 -13.03 21.69 12.12
C LEU A 88 -14.37 22.31 11.71
N VAL A 89 -14.37 23.05 10.61
CA VAL A 89 -15.61 23.51 9.97
C VAL A 89 -16.20 22.34 9.17
N LEU A 90 -17.10 21.59 9.81
CA LEU A 90 -17.79 20.44 9.23
C LEU A 90 -19.27 20.74 8.97
N THR A 91 -19.82 20.14 7.92
CA THR A 91 -21.28 20.07 7.73
C THR A 91 -21.90 19.25 8.87
N SER A 92 -23.11 19.62 9.32
CA SER A 92 -23.79 18.96 10.45
C SER A 92 -23.83 17.43 10.34
N ASN A 93 -24.11 16.89 9.15
CA ASN A 93 -24.14 15.46 8.89
C ASN A 93 -22.78 14.77 9.15
N VAL A 94 -21.69 15.41 8.71
CA VAL A 94 -20.33 14.87 8.87
C VAL A 94 -19.91 14.90 10.33
N ARG A 95 -20.32 15.94 11.07
CA ARG A 95 -20.05 16.05 12.51
C ARG A 95 -20.69 14.90 13.28
N THR A 96 -21.97 14.64 13.04
CA THR A 96 -22.70 13.54 13.69
C THR A 96 -22.08 12.18 13.41
N LEU A 97 -21.69 11.91 12.15
CA LEU A 97 -21.05 10.66 11.78
C LEU A 97 -19.68 10.46 12.47
N VAL A 98 -18.87 11.52 12.56
CA VAL A 98 -17.59 11.45 13.28
C VAL A 98 -17.80 11.20 14.77
N ASP A 99 -18.77 11.86 15.39
CA ASP A 99 -19.08 11.67 16.82
C ASP A 99 -19.56 10.24 17.11
N GLU A 100 -20.39 9.67 16.23
CA GLU A 100 -20.84 8.28 16.29
C GLU A 100 -19.66 7.31 16.24
N ILE A 101 -18.79 7.42 15.23
CA ILE A 101 -17.60 6.59 15.06
C ILE A 101 -16.67 6.69 16.29
N VAL A 102 -16.47 7.89 16.84
CA VAL A 102 -15.64 8.09 18.04
C VAL A 102 -16.29 7.41 19.25
N SER A 103 -17.61 7.48 19.40
CA SER A 103 -18.34 6.85 20.49
C SER A 103 -18.30 5.32 20.42
N GLU A 104 -18.41 4.76 19.22
CA GLU A 104 -18.31 3.33 18.95
C GLU A 104 -16.91 2.82 19.22
N PHE A 105 -15.89 3.54 18.75
CA PHE A 105 -14.50 3.15 18.98
C PHE A 105 -14.15 3.13 20.47
N ARG A 106 -14.65 4.09 21.26
CA ARG A 106 -14.49 4.09 22.73
C ARG A 106 -15.23 2.93 23.38
N SER A 107 -16.41 2.60 22.88
CA SER A 107 -17.25 1.51 23.39
C SER A 107 -16.87 0.14 22.82
N ARG A 108 -15.86 0.07 21.95
CA ARG A 108 -15.47 -1.15 21.23
C ARG A 108 -15.19 -2.31 22.17
N SER A 109 -14.51 -2.08 23.29
CA SER A 109 -14.24 -3.15 24.26
C SER A 109 -15.52 -3.74 24.86
N ILE A 110 -16.56 -2.92 25.04
CA ILE A 110 -17.87 -3.34 25.54
C ILE A 110 -18.64 -4.05 24.40
N LEU A 111 -18.67 -3.49 23.20
CA LEU A 111 -19.32 -4.08 22.03
C LEU A 111 -18.75 -5.47 21.70
N THR A 112 -17.43 -5.61 21.69
CA THR A 112 -16.75 -6.89 21.48
C THR A 112 -17.09 -7.90 22.59
N SER A 113 -17.27 -7.45 23.84
CA SER A 113 -17.67 -8.34 24.94
C SER A 113 -19.11 -8.85 24.82
N HIS A 114 -19.97 -8.10 24.12
CA HIS A 114 -21.36 -8.47 23.83
C HIS A 114 -21.53 -9.14 22.46
N GLY A 115 -20.43 -9.39 21.72
CA GLY A 115 -20.46 -10.08 20.42
C GLY A 115 -20.94 -9.21 19.25
N CYS A 116 -21.03 -7.89 19.43
CA CYS A 116 -21.29 -6.94 18.35
C CYS A 116 -19.96 -6.41 17.82
N ASP A 117 -19.63 -6.73 16.57
CA ASP A 117 -18.53 -6.07 15.86
C ASP A 117 -19.00 -4.70 15.32
N LEU A 118 -18.07 -3.82 14.93
CA LEU A 118 -18.39 -2.51 14.31
C LEU A 118 -19.23 -2.76 13.03
N ALA A 119 -20.54 -2.82 13.20
CA ALA A 119 -21.47 -2.81 12.10
C ALA A 119 -21.44 -1.40 11.52
N HIS A 120 -21.22 -1.27 10.21
CA HIS A 120 -21.16 -0.02 9.42
C HIS A 120 -19.75 0.56 9.20
N ALA A 121 -18.79 -0.28 8.79
CA ALA A 121 -17.66 0.15 7.96
C ALA A 121 -17.91 -0.18 6.47
#